data_AF-A0A8C1UKN4-F1
#
_entry.id   AF-A0A8C1UKN4-F1
#
_cell.length_a   1.000
_cell.length_b   1.000
_cell.length_c   1.000
_cell.angle_alpha   90.00
_cell.angle_beta   90.00
_cell.angle_gamma   90.00
#
_symmetry.space_group_name_H-M   'P 1'
#
loop_
_entity.id
_entity.type
_entity.pdbx_description
1 polymer ?
#
loop_
_entity_poly.entity_id
_entity_poly.type
_entity_poly.pdbx_seq_one_letter_code
_entity_poly.pdbx_strand_id
1 'polypeptide(L)'
;MVHWCHLRNRRQNIFTLTIWSRLKYTVFIYIYIQQTILSHLLSAHLLQEIRLLFSMQLCTTLTVLGLLVTGSWAQGLMPTISLPPCDSPEAEAAALVAQDFLNAQHTHGYKHVLNQIDEFKIVSRPLQADTYHLELDFLETTCHVLDPTPVSLCPVRQKINTAIEADCDFVLANTTLGLSVVAFKCSTETESVDECLGCPQLIPLNDTDGIQLIKTSLDYFNKNNTLNTKFALLEIGRMGSQIVSGGPRYFAEYAIIGTNCTSQDDDICIPQNHAVAIHGLCLAEGSANGVDCKIFGPAQVSNGTVPVQQLLHAHTFGPQHNPAIHDLKHHKLTALHDPSASGLLSAESIELMEVMPAAVGVPAAKEAPIVKREVAAPEAPAVDATVSEKATLLSEQSLLAPVCPGKKKHF
;
A
#
# COMPACT_ATOMS: atom_id res chain seq x y z
N MET A 1 17.49 -14.22 -13.91
CA MET A 1 17.18 -12.80 -14.18
C MET A 1 17.85 -11.83 -13.20
N VAL A 2 19.00 -12.20 -12.58
CA VAL A 2 19.69 -11.35 -11.58
C VAL A 2 20.88 -10.58 -12.19
N HIS A 3 21.17 -10.77 -13.49
CA HIS A 3 22.40 -10.24 -14.09
C HIS A 3 22.19 -9.06 -15.06
N TRP A 4 20.95 -8.68 -15.36
CA TRP A 4 20.68 -7.57 -16.30
C TRP A 4 20.16 -6.27 -15.65
N CYS A 5 19.65 -6.30 -14.42
CA CYS A 5 19.37 -5.07 -13.65
C CYS A 5 20.65 -4.40 -13.12
N HIS A 6 21.72 -5.16 -12.90
CA HIS A 6 22.97 -4.63 -12.35
C HIS A 6 23.82 -3.82 -13.35
N LEU A 7 23.57 -3.97 -14.66
CA LEU A 7 24.35 -3.33 -15.73
C LEU A 7 23.75 -1.99 -16.22
N ARG A 8 22.44 -1.76 -16.04
CA ARG A 8 21.82 -0.47 -16.40
C ARG A 8 22.02 0.59 -15.31
N ASN A 9 21.93 0.19 -14.04
CA ASN A 9 22.18 1.08 -12.90
C ASN A 9 23.68 1.46 -12.76
N ARG A 10 24.61 0.63 -13.24
CA ARG A 10 26.04 1.00 -13.33
C ARG A 10 26.34 2.04 -14.41
N ARG A 11 25.65 2.07 -15.55
CA ARG A 11 25.95 3.05 -16.62
C ARG A 11 25.44 4.46 -16.30
N GLN A 12 24.29 4.63 -15.63
CA GLN A 12 23.81 5.95 -15.21
C GLN A 12 24.59 6.51 -14.01
N ASN A 13 24.97 5.67 -13.04
CA ASN A 13 25.85 6.09 -11.94
C ASN A 13 27.27 6.42 -12.41
N ILE A 14 27.83 5.70 -13.40
CA ILE A 14 29.17 6.03 -13.93
C ILE A 14 29.14 7.33 -14.75
N PHE A 15 28.08 7.65 -15.50
CA PHE A 15 27.97 8.92 -16.23
C PHE A 15 27.76 10.12 -15.29
N THR A 16 26.97 9.98 -14.23
CA THR A 16 26.76 11.04 -13.23
C THR A 16 27.98 11.21 -12.32
N LEU A 17 28.63 10.14 -11.87
CA LEU A 17 29.90 10.21 -11.12
C LEU A 17 31.06 10.76 -11.95
N THR A 18 31.15 10.46 -13.25
CA THR A 18 32.20 11.04 -14.11
C THR A 18 31.93 12.51 -14.45
N ILE A 19 30.68 12.94 -14.61
CA ILE A 19 30.33 14.37 -14.79
C ILE A 19 30.54 15.15 -13.49
N TRP A 20 30.14 14.61 -12.34
CA TRP A 20 30.42 15.22 -11.03
C TRP A 20 31.90 15.22 -10.68
N SER A 21 32.65 14.19 -11.06
CA SER A 21 34.10 14.16 -10.92
C SER A 21 34.77 15.16 -11.85
N ARG A 22 34.33 15.31 -13.12
CA ARG A 22 34.87 16.30 -14.05
C ARG A 22 34.53 17.72 -13.62
N LEU A 23 33.33 17.99 -13.11
CA LEU A 23 32.95 19.32 -12.59
C LEU A 23 33.75 19.65 -11.32
N LYS A 24 33.86 18.70 -10.37
CA LYS A 24 34.68 18.88 -9.16
C LYS A 24 36.14 19.10 -9.53
N TYR A 25 36.72 18.33 -10.44
CA TYR A 25 38.10 18.51 -10.91
C TYR A 25 38.28 19.83 -11.67
N THR A 26 37.34 20.25 -12.50
CA THR A 26 37.47 21.50 -13.27
C THR A 26 37.34 22.72 -12.33
N VAL A 27 36.46 22.66 -11.34
CA VAL A 27 36.34 23.68 -10.28
C VAL A 27 37.58 23.66 -9.38
N PHE A 28 38.10 22.49 -9.00
CA PHE A 28 39.34 22.41 -8.21
C PHE A 28 40.55 22.92 -8.99
N ILE A 29 40.68 22.59 -10.28
CA ILE A 29 41.76 23.07 -11.15
C ILE A 29 41.62 24.58 -11.37
N TYR A 30 40.40 25.10 -11.56
CA TYR A 30 40.17 26.53 -11.68
C TYR A 30 40.50 27.29 -10.39
N ILE A 31 40.09 26.78 -9.23
CA ILE A 31 40.44 27.36 -7.91
C ILE A 31 41.94 27.26 -7.65
N TYR A 32 42.56 26.12 -7.99
CA TYR A 32 44.00 25.90 -7.83
C TYR A 32 44.79 26.85 -8.73
N ILE A 33 44.45 26.95 -10.03
CA ILE A 33 45.09 27.88 -10.98
C ILE A 33 44.88 29.34 -10.55
N GLN A 34 43.68 29.72 -10.08
CA GLN A 34 43.44 31.05 -9.52
C GLN A 34 44.30 31.29 -8.28
N GLN A 35 44.45 30.31 -7.39
CA GLN A 35 45.36 30.38 -6.24
C GLN A 35 46.84 30.50 -6.66
N THR A 36 47.29 29.77 -7.68
CA THR A 36 48.68 29.84 -8.16
C THR A 36 48.97 31.18 -8.84
N ILE A 37 48.04 31.70 -9.66
CA ILE A 37 48.16 33.02 -10.31
C ILE A 37 48.17 34.14 -9.26
N LEU A 38 47.29 34.07 -8.26
CA LEU A 38 47.23 35.02 -7.16
C LEU A 38 48.49 34.99 -6.28
N SER A 39 49.13 33.81 -6.14
CA SER A 39 50.40 33.65 -5.42
C SER A 39 51.64 34.14 -6.17
N HIS A 40 51.58 34.24 -7.50
CA HIS A 40 52.68 34.77 -8.34
C HIS A 40 52.58 36.29 -8.59
N LEU A 41 51.39 36.89 -8.54
CA LEU A 41 51.19 38.33 -8.79
C LEU A 41 51.30 39.21 -7.53
N LEU A 42 51.34 38.62 -6.34
CA LEU A 42 51.24 39.35 -5.08
C LEU A 42 52.43 39.01 -4.18
N SER A 43 53.14 40.04 -3.68
CA SER A 43 54.21 39.88 -2.71
C SER A 43 53.76 39.02 -1.52
N ALA A 44 54.65 38.23 -0.91
CA ALA A 44 54.36 37.35 0.23
C ALA A 44 53.57 38.06 1.37
N HIS A 45 53.78 39.38 1.51
CA HIS A 45 53.05 40.22 2.45
C HIS A 45 51.55 40.37 2.09
N LEU A 46 51.20 40.48 0.81
CA LEU A 46 49.83 40.68 0.36
C LEU A 46 49.04 39.35 0.33
N LEU A 47 49.72 38.21 0.14
CA LEU A 47 49.11 36.88 0.25
C LEU A 47 48.78 36.51 1.71
N GLN A 48 49.61 36.96 2.66
CA GLN A 48 49.36 36.84 4.11
C GLN A 48 48.10 37.61 4.51
N GLU A 49 47.97 38.86 4.05
CA GLU A 49 46.80 39.71 4.28
C GLU A 49 45.53 39.08 3.67
N ILE A 50 45.60 38.55 2.45
CA ILE A 50 44.47 37.87 1.80
C ILE A 50 44.08 36.59 2.56
N ARG A 51 45.04 35.77 3.02
CA ARG A 51 44.75 34.59 3.84
C ARG A 51 44.10 34.97 5.17
N LEU A 52 44.55 36.04 5.82
CA LEU A 52 43.94 36.58 7.03
C LEU A 52 42.52 37.08 6.75
N LEU A 53 42.30 37.82 5.67
CA LEU A 53 40.97 38.27 5.23
C LEU A 53 40.01 37.11 4.94
N PHE A 54 40.44 36.07 4.22
CA PHE A 54 39.61 34.88 3.98
C PHE A 54 39.37 34.08 5.26
N SER A 55 40.37 33.96 6.15
CA SER A 55 40.21 33.29 7.43
C SER A 55 39.23 34.05 8.33
N MET A 56 39.30 35.39 8.34
CA MET A 56 38.38 36.24 9.10
C MET A 56 36.98 36.19 8.49
N GLN A 57 36.83 36.20 7.17
CA GLN A 57 35.54 36.07 6.48
C GLN A 57 34.91 34.67 6.66
N LEU A 58 35.73 33.62 6.69
CA LEU A 58 35.26 32.26 6.98
C LEU A 58 34.85 32.12 8.45
N CYS A 59 35.62 32.72 9.36
CA CYS A 59 35.29 32.72 10.78
C CYS A 59 34.02 33.55 11.06
N THR A 60 33.83 34.70 10.41
CA THR A 60 32.59 35.49 10.53
C THR A 60 31.40 34.76 9.93
N THR A 61 31.53 34.10 8.78
CA THR A 61 30.44 33.31 8.21
C THR A 61 30.09 32.08 9.05
N LEU A 62 31.09 31.36 9.59
CA LEU A 62 30.86 30.23 10.51
C LEU A 62 30.27 30.66 11.84
N THR A 63 30.68 31.81 12.39
CA THR A 63 30.09 32.35 13.63
C THR A 63 28.69 32.89 13.41
N VAL A 64 28.41 33.55 12.27
CA VAL A 64 27.04 33.97 11.91
C VAL A 64 26.15 32.77 11.63
N LEU A 65 26.63 31.76 10.91
CA LEU A 65 25.88 30.52 10.68
C LEU A 65 25.67 29.76 11.99
N GLY A 66 26.68 29.72 12.86
CA GLY A 66 26.59 29.18 14.21
C GLY A 66 25.53 29.91 15.03
N LEU A 67 25.55 31.24 15.06
CA LEU A 67 24.57 32.09 15.74
C LEU A 67 23.16 31.95 15.15
N LEU A 68 23.03 31.79 13.82
CA LEU A 68 21.76 31.54 13.17
C LEU A 68 21.22 30.16 13.55
N VAL A 69 22.05 29.12 13.50
CA VAL A 69 21.65 27.77 13.91
C VAL A 69 21.28 27.78 15.40
N THR A 70 22.17 28.21 16.31
CA THR A 70 21.90 28.25 17.76
C THR A 70 20.74 29.18 18.12
N GLY A 71 20.58 30.30 17.41
CA GLY A 71 19.43 31.20 17.55
C GLY A 71 18.12 30.55 17.11
N SER A 72 18.15 29.73 16.05
CA SER A 72 17.00 28.94 15.59
C SER A 72 16.59 27.88 16.62
N TRP A 73 17.57 27.22 17.27
CA TRP A 73 17.32 26.30 18.38
C TRP A 73 16.67 27.00 19.58
N ALA A 74 17.11 28.23 19.89
CA ALA A 74 16.58 29.01 21.01
C ALA A 74 15.17 29.60 20.73
N GLN A 75 14.74 29.69 19.47
CA GLN A 75 13.45 30.28 19.06
C GLN A 75 12.33 29.25 18.86
N GLY A 76 12.58 27.96 19.09
CA GLY A 76 11.56 26.92 19.00
C GLY A 76 10.97 26.73 17.60
N LEU A 77 11.64 27.19 16.55
CA LEU A 77 11.17 27.16 15.16
C LEU A 77 11.28 25.78 14.48
N MET A 78 11.84 24.78 15.17
CA MET A 78 12.02 23.44 14.63
C MET A 78 10.80 22.55 14.91
N PRO A 79 10.44 21.65 13.97
CA PRO A 79 9.42 20.64 14.24
C PRO A 79 9.85 19.78 15.43
N THR A 80 8.95 19.59 16.38
CA THR A 80 9.12 18.61 17.46
C THR A 80 8.54 17.28 16.97
N ILE A 81 9.32 16.21 17.08
CA ILE A 81 8.88 14.86 16.71
C ILE A 81 8.62 14.09 18.01
N SER A 82 7.40 13.59 18.15
CA SER A 82 7.01 12.65 19.18
C SER A 82 6.81 11.27 18.54
N LEU A 83 7.26 10.22 19.25
CA LEU A 83 7.18 8.83 18.81
C LEU A 83 6.47 8.00 19.88
N PRO A 84 5.14 8.14 20.03
CA PRO A 84 4.38 7.38 21.02
C PRO A 84 4.37 5.88 20.68
N PRO A 85 4.09 5.00 21.66
CA PRO A 85 3.90 3.57 21.39
C PRO A 85 2.74 3.31 20.42
N CYS A 86 2.91 2.35 19.50
CA CYS A 86 1.89 1.97 18.53
C CYS A 86 0.61 1.39 19.18
N ASP A 87 0.73 0.79 20.37
CA ASP A 87 -0.42 0.28 21.15
C ASP A 87 -1.13 1.38 21.99
N SER A 88 -0.75 2.65 21.85
CA SER A 88 -1.35 3.73 22.63
C SER A 88 -2.80 4.01 22.18
N PRO A 89 -3.70 4.44 23.08
CA PRO A 89 -5.06 4.81 22.71
C PRO A 89 -5.15 5.92 21.65
N GLU A 90 -4.16 6.82 21.62
CA GLU A 90 -4.05 7.89 20.63
C GLU A 90 -3.70 7.35 19.24
N ALA A 91 -2.74 6.41 19.15
CA ALA A 91 -2.38 5.73 17.90
C ALA A 91 -3.56 4.93 17.35
N GLU A 92 -4.24 4.15 18.20
CA GLU A 92 -5.40 3.36 17.82
C GLU A 92 -6.57 4.25 17.33
N ALA A 93 -6.85 5.37 18.01
CA ALA A 93 -7.89 6.30 17.58
C ALA A 93 -7.57 6.93 16.20
N ALA A 94 -6.30 7.31 15.97
CA ALA A 94 -5.86 7.82 14.68
C ALA A 94 -5.94 6.76 13.57
N ALA A 95 -5.55 5.53 13.86
CA ALA A 95 -5.62 4.41 12.92
C ALA A 95 -7.07 4.07 12.53
N LEU A 96 -8.03 4.17 13.46
CA LEU A 96 -9.45 3.99 13.17
C LEU A 96 -10.01 5.10 12.26
N VAL A 97 -9.57 6.36 12.41
CA VAL A 97 -9.93 7.44 11.48
C VAL A 97 -9.40 7.14 10.08
N ALA A 98 -8.17 6.63 9.95
CA ALA A 98 -7.60 6.21 8.69
C ALA A 98 -8.39 5.04 8.06
N GLN A 99 -8.75 4.03 8.85
CA GLN A 99 -9.57 2.89 8.42
C GLN A 99 -10.94 3.32 7.88
N ASP A 100 -11.63 4.20 8.61
CA ASP A 100 -12.95 4.66 8.22
C ASP A 100 -12.88 5.49 6.94
N PHE A 101 -11.84 6.32 6.79
CA PHE A 101 -11.60 7.07 5.57
C PHE A 101 -11.29 6.15 4.38
N LEU A 102 -10.42 5.15 4.56
CA LEU A 102 -10.10 4.15 3.54
C LEU A 102 -11.38 3.47 3.04
N ASN A 103 -12.21 2.96 3.94
CA ASN A 103 -13.45 2.28 3.56
C ASN A 103 -14.51 3.23 2.97
N ALA A 104 -14.53 4.50 3.34
CA ALA A 104 -15.51 5.47 2.83
C ALA A 104 -15.21 5.93 1.40
N GLN A 105 -13.93 5.98 1.01
CA GLN A 105 -13.51 6.41 -0.34
C GLN A 105 -13.58 5.28 -1.37
N HIS A 106 -13.62 4.03 -0.93
CA HIS A 106 -13.57 2.87 -1.80
C HIS A 106 -14.95 2.49 -2.34
N THR A 107 -15.07 2.39 -3.68
CA THR A 107 -16.36 2.16 -4.35
C THR A 107 -16.50 0.76 -4.96
N HIS A 108 -15.47 -0.08 -4.86
CA HIS A 108 -15.44 -1.45 -5.36
C HIS A 108 -14.67 -2.36 -4.40
N GLY A 109 -14.87 -3.68 -4.54
CA GLY A 109 -14.20 -4.69 -3.73
C GLY A 109 -14.72 -4.76 -2.29
N TYR A 110 -13.83 -5.03 -1.35
CA TYR A 110 -14.19 -5.38 0.03
C TYR A 110 -13.70 -4.33 1.02
N LYS A 111 -14.35 -4.30 2.18
CA LYS A 111 -13.92 -3.47 3.31
C LYS A 111 -12.63 -4.01 3.90
N HIS A 112 -11.80 -3.11 4.42
CA HIS A 112 -10.52 -3.40 5.03
C HIS A 112 -10.55 -3.06 6.52
N VAL A 113 -10.01 -3.94 7.36
CA VAL A 113 -9.94 -3.74 8.80
C VAL A 113 -8.48 -3.67 9.26
N LEU A 114 -8.22 -2.81 10.24
CA LEU A 114 -6.90 -2.58 10.82
C LEU A 114 -6.36 -3.87 11.43
N ASN A 115 -5.16 -4.26 11.04
CA ASN A 115 -4.45 -5.43 11.53
C ASN A 115 -3.32 -5.07 12.48
N GLN A 116 -2.46 -4.14 12.08
CA GLN A 116 -1.27 -3.72 12.84
C GLN A 116 -0.97 -2.24 12.60
N ILE A 117 -0.31 -1.61 13.56
CA ILE A 117 0.22 -0.25 13.46
C ILE A 117 1.74 -0.41 13.51
N ASP A 118 2.42 -0.15 12.40
CA ASP A 118 3.85 -0.44 12.23
C ASP A 118 4.72 0.76 12.54
N GLU A 119 4.21 1.96 12.25
CA GLU A 119 4.81 3.22 12.68
C GLU A 119 3.73 4.19 13.16
N PHE A 120 4.03 4.92 14.23
CA PHE A 120 3.22 6.05 14.67
C PHE A 120 4.10 7.23 15.12
N LYS A 121 3.96 8.36 14.42
CA LYS A 121 4.80 9.54 14.62
C LYS A 121 3.98 10.82 14.56
N ILE A 122 4.17 11.68 15.54
CA ILE A 122 3.52 13.00 15.59
C ILE A 122 4.58 14.07 15.34
N VAL A 123 4.32 14.95 14.37
CA VAL A 123 5.17 16.08 14.01
C VAL A 123 4.45 17.36 14.37
N SER A 124 4.91 18.03 15.43
CA SER A 124 4.38 19.31 15.88
C SER A 124 5.22 20.44 15.32
N ARG A 125 4.61 21.35 14.55
CA ARG A 125 5.27 22.57 14.07
C ARG A 125 4.70 23.80 14.76
N PRO A 126 5.55 24.79 15.11
CA PRO A 126 5.07 26.05 15.65
C PRO A 126 4.08 26.71 14.69
N LEU A 127 2.98 27.21 15.23
CA LEU A 127 1.92 27.93 14.48
C LEU A 127 1.17 27.09 13.44
N GLN A 128 1.34 25.77 13.44
CA GLN A 128 0.65 24.84 12.54
C GLN A 128 -0.03 23.73 13.35
N ALA A 129 -1.00 23.07 12.73
CA ALA A 129 -1.58 21.86 13.28
C ALA A 129 -0.53 20.74 13.36
N ASP A 130 -0.65 19.89 14.38
CA ASP A 130 0.14 18.66 14.48
C ASP A 130 -0.23 17.72 13.34
N THR A 131 0.78 17.08 12.76
CA THR A 131 0.61 16.09 11.69
C THR A 131 1.04 14.71 12.17
N TYR A 132 0.19 13.71 11.94
CA TYR A 132 0.35 12.34 12.37
C TYR A 132 0.73 11.52 11.15
N HIS A 133 1.87 10.85 11.20
CA HIS A 133 2.33 9.90 10.20
C HIS A 133 2.11 8.50 10.75
N LEU A 134 1.42 7.67 9.99
CA LEU A 134 1.10 6.29 10.35
C LEU A 134 1.49 5.36 9.20
N GLU A 135 2.09 4.23 9.54
CA GLU A 135 2.23 3.06 8.66
C GLU A 135 1.31 1.98 9.25
N LEU A 136 0.34 1.55 8.45
CA LEU A 136 -0.79 0.73 8.90
C LEU A 136 -0.98 -0.47 7.98
N ASP A 137 -0.95 -1.66 8.56
CA ASP A 137 -1.40 -2.88 7.91
C ASP A 137 -2.90 -3.07 8.07
N PHE A 138 -3.59 -3.28 6.95
CA PHE A 138 -5.00 -3.64 6.89
C PHE A 138 -5.21 -5.02 6.25
N LEU A 139 -6.30 -5.68 6.59
CA LEU A 139 -6.73 -6.94 5.97
C LEU A 139 -8.09 -6.81 5.31
N GLU A 140 -8.20 -7.39 4.12
CA GLU A 140 -9.47 -7.54 3.39
C GLU A 140 -10.46 -8.41 4.19
N THR A 141 -11.70 -7.93 4.29
CA THR A 141 -12.81 -8.66 4.92
C THR A 141 -13.68 -9.38 3.88
N THR A 142 -14.63 -10.18 4.35
CA THR A 142 -15.64 -10.81 3.47
C THR A 142 -16.80 -9.88 3.12
N CYS A 143 -16.85 -8.66 3.67
CA CYS A 143 -17.90 -7.68 3.37
C CYS A 143 -17.54 -6.85 2.15
N HIS A 144 -18.40 -6.85 1.14
CA HIS A 144 -18.32 -5.89 0.04
C HIS A 144 -18.51 -4.46 0.56
N VAL A 145 -17.95 -3.45 -0.13
CA VAL A 145 -18.09 -2.03 0.28
C VAL A 145 -19.55 -1.55 0.37
N LEU A 146 -20.44 -2.16 -0.41
CA LEU A 146 -21.89 -1.90 -0.40
C LEU A 146 -22.66 -2.64 0.70
N ASP A 147 -22.03 -3.58 1.42
CA ASP A 147 -22.67 -4.25 2.54
C ASP A 147 -22.85 -3.22 3.69
N PRO A 148 -24.06 -3.00 4.22
CA PRO A 148 -24.29 -2.05 5.31
C PRO A 148 -23.65 -2.47 6.65
N THR A 149 -23.17 -3.72 6.75
CA THR A 149 -22.53 -4.24 7.96
C THR A 149 -21.31 -3.36 8.32
N PRO A 150 -21.21 -2.83 9.54
CA PRO A 150 -20.03 -2.11 10.00
C PRO A 150 -18.77 -2.95 9.88
N VAL A 151 -17.64 -2.33 9.54
CA VAL A 151 -16.36 -3.04 9.31
C VAL A 151 -15.91 -3.87 10.51
N SER A 152 -16.21 -3.43 11.74
CA SER A 152 -15.90 -4.16 12.98
C SER A 152 -16.65 -5.50 13.13
N LEU A 153 -17.72 -5.71 12.37
CA LEU A 153 -18.51 -6.94 12.35
C LEU A 153 -18.26 -7.77 11.08
N CYS A 154 -17.37 -7.31 10.20
CA CYS A 154 -17.02 -8.00 8.97
C CYS A 154 -15.92 -9.03 9.22
N PRO A 155 -16.17 -10.32 8.93
CA PRO A 155 -15.15 -11.35 9.11
C PRO A 155 -13.91 -11.07 8.26
N VAL A 156 -12.73 -11.22 8.86
CA VAL A 156 -11.45 -11.15 8.15
C VAL A 156 -11.27 -12.40 7.31
N ARG A 157 -10.84 -12.22 6.05
CA ARG A 157 -10.59 -13.34 5.16
C ARG A 157 -9.36 -14.13 5.64
N GLN A 158 -9.53 -15.44 5.74
CA GLN A 158 -8.51 -16.35 6.24
C GLN A 158 -7.42 -16.58 5.18
N LYS A 159 -6.16 -16.78 5.59
CA LYS A 159 -5.03 -17.07 4.68
C LYS A 159 -5.28 -18.29 3.78
N ILE A 160 -6.05 -19.28 4.27
CA ILE A 160 -6.43 -20.48 3.49
C ILE A 160 -7.24 -20.16 2.23
N ASN A 161 -7.94 -19.02 2.23
CA ASN A 161 -8.75 -18.52 1.11
C ASN A 161 -8.04 -17.38 0.36
N THR A 162 -6.71 -17.27 0.52
CA THR A 162 -5.88 -16.15 0.05
C THR A 162 -6.33 -14.82 0.65
N ALA A 163 -5.78 -14.45 1.80
CA ALA A 163 -5.99 -13.13 2.39
C ALA A 163 -5.33 -12.05 1.51
N ILE A 164 -5.90 -10.85 1.52
CA ILE A 164 -5.28 -9.67 0.90
C ILE A 164 -4.90 -8.75 2.05
N GLU A 165 -3.61 -8.43 2.13
CA GLU A 165 -3.04 -7.48 3.07
C GLU A 165 -2.77 -6.17 2.34
N ALA A 166 -3.00 -5.07 3.02
CA ALA A 166 -2.81 -3.74 2.50
C ALA A 166 -1.92 -2.94 3.45
N ASP A 167 -0.71 -2.66 3.00
CA ASP A 167 0.26 -1.79 3.65
C ASP A 167 -0.02 -0.35 3.20
N CYS A 168 -0.34 0.52 4.16
CA CYS A 168 -0.74 1.89 3.89
C CYS A 168 0.00 2.93 4.74
N ASP A 169 0.56 3.93 4.05
CA ASP A 169 1.03 5.18 4.64
C ASP A 169 -0.13 6.17 4.77
N PHE A 170 -0.36 6.72 5.97
CA PHE A 170 -1.33 7.77 6.22
C PHE A 170 -0.68 9.01 6.83
N VAL A 171 -1.16 10.18 6.39
CA VAL A 171 -0.85 11.47 7.01
C VAL A 171 -2.15 12.14 7.44
N LEU A 172 -2.32 12.34 8.74
CA LEU A 172 -3.46 13.03 9.32
C LEU A 172 -3.05 14.40 9.85
N ALA A 173 -3.96 15.37 9.79
CA ALA A 173 -3.81 16.67 10.46
C ALA A 173 -4.78 16.77 11.63
N ASN A 174 -4.29 17.27 12.77
CA ASN A 174 -5.13 17.60 13.91
C ASN A 174 -5.79 18.97 13.70
N THR A 175 -7.06 18.97 13.34
CA THR A 175 -7.84 20.18 13.09
C THR A 175 -8.71 20.54 14.30
N THR A 176 -9.32 21.72 14.30
CA THR A 176 -10.28 22.12 15.34
C THR A 176 -11.53 21.23 15.41
N LEU A 177 -11.81 20.43 14.37
CA LEU A 177 -12.92 19.47 14.32
C LEU A 177 -12.48 18.03 14.62
N GLY A 178 -11.18 17.79 14.85
CA GLY A 178 -10.59 16.47 15.05
C GLY A 178 -9.56 16.10 13.98
N LEU A 179 -9.18 14.82 13.95
CA LEU A 179 -8.23 14.27 12.98
C LEU A 179 -8.88 14.19 11.58
N SER A 180 -8.13 14.61 10.56
CA SER A 180 -8.55 14.54 9.17
C SER A 180 -7.43 14.00 8.28
N VAL A 181 -7.74 13.13 7.34
CA VAL A 181 -6.77 12.58 6.38
C VAL A 181 -6.35 13.67 5.39
N VAL A 182 -5.05 13.91 5.30
CA VAL A 182 -4.44 14.86 4.35
C VAL A 182 -3.95 14.13 3.11
N ALA A 183 -3.23 13.03 3.32
CA ALA A 183 -2.67 12.21 2.27
C ALA A 183 -2.62 10.75 2.70
N PHE A 184 -2.76 9.83 1.74
CA PHE A 184 -2.50 8.42 1.99
C PHE A 184 -1.97 7.73 0.74
N LYS A 185 -1.30 6.61 0.94
CA LYS A 185 -0.80 5.72 -0.10
C LYS A 185 -0.97 4.29 0.38
N CYS A 186 -1.44 3.40 -0.48
CA CYS A 186 -1.64 2.00 -0.13
C CYS A 186 -1.06 1.08 -1.20
N SER A 187 -0.41 0.00 -0.78
CA SER A 187 -0.07 -1.16 -1.59
C SER A 187 -0.89 -2.36 -1.14
N THR A 188 -1.15 -3.31 -2.04
CA THR A 188 -1.89 -4.54 -1.70
C THR A 188 -1.12 -5.77 -2.13
N GLU A 189 -1.00 -6.75 -1.25
CA GLU A 189 -0.34 -8.01 -1.51
C GLU A 189 -1.24 -9.19 -1.11
N THR A 190 -1.02 -10.35 -1.75
CA THR A 190 -1.74 -11.57 -1.43
C THR A 190 -0.96 -12.35 -0.37
N GLU A 191 -1.58 -12.65 0.75
CA GLU A 191 -1.09 -13.61 1.73
C GLU A 191 -1.85 -14.94 1.60
N SER A 192 -1.13 -16.02 1.35
CA SER A 192 -1.72 -17.37 1.30
C SER A 192 -0.96 -18.32 2.21
N VAL A 193 -1.59 -19.43 2.59
CA VAL A 193 -0.91 -20.48 3.36
C VAL A 193 0.19 -21.10 2.50
N ASP A 194 1.41 -21.12 3.01
CA ASP A 194 2.51 -21.85 2.39
C ASP A 194 2.12 -23.33 2.20
N GLU A 195 2.23 -23.81 0.96
CA GLU A 195 2.05 -25.22 0.60
C GLU A 195 0.66 -25.84 0.90
N CYS A 196 -0.45 -25.15 0.59
CA CYS A 196 -1.75 -25.84 0.54
C CYS A 196 -2.04 -26.52 -0.80
N LEU A 197 -1.68 -27.82 -0.92
CA LEU A 197 -2.06 -28.65 -2.06
C LEU A 197 -3.58 -28.88 -2.07
N GLY A 198 -4.26 -28.29 -3.04
CA GLY A 198 -5.69 -28.44 -3.24
C GLY A 198 -6.55 -27.38 -2.56
N CYS A 199 -5.99 -26.29 -2.00
CA CYS A 199 -6.81 -25.13 -1.65
C CYS A 199 -7.32 -24.39 -2.90
N PRO A 200 -8.47 -23.70 -2.81
CA PRO A 200 -8.88 -22.76 -3.86
C PRO A 200 -7.82 -21.68 -4.05
N GLN A 201 -7.43 -21.43 -5.29
CA GLN A 201 -6.48 -20.37 -5.65
C GLN A 201 -7.20 -19.28 -6.41
N LEU A 202 -6.79 -18.03 -6.19
CA LEU A 202 -7.27 -16.90 -6.99
C LEU A 202 -6.84 -17.05 -8.45
N ILE A 203 -7.83 -16.92 -9.32
CA ILE A 203 -7.66 -16.86 -10.77
C ILE A 203 -7.99 -15.44 -11.25
N PRO A 204 -7.50 -15.03 -12.43
CA PRO A 204 -7.82 -13.72 -12.99
C PRO A 204 -9.32 -13.46 -13.10
N LEU A 205 -9.75 -12.21 -12.88
CA LEU A 205 -11.17 -11.82 -12.96
C LEU A 205 -11.76 -11.92 -14.38
N ASN A 206 -10.91 -12.12 -15.40
CA ASN A 206 -11.28 -12.34 -16.80
C ASN A 206 -11.25 -13.84 -17.20
N ASP A 207 -11.16 -14.77 -16.24
CA ASP A 207 -11.20 -16.20 -16.51
C ASP A 207 -12.51 -16.61 -17.20
N THR A 208 -12.41 -17.39 -18.27
CA THR A 208 -13.57 -17.71 -19.12
C THR A 208 -14.58 -18.60 -18.41
N ASP A 209 -14.11 -19.60 -17.66
CA ASP A 209 -14.97 -20.53 -16.94
C ASP A 209 -15.59 -19.86 -15.72
N GLY A 210 -14.82 -19.02 -15.02
CA GLY A 210 -15.31 -18.16 -13.94
C GLY A 210 -16.42 -17.20 -14.41
N ILE A 211 -16.23 -16.51 -15.53
CA ILE A 211 -17.26 -15.63 -16.12
C ILE A 211 -18.52 -16.42 -16.47
N GLN A 212 -18.36 -17.62 -17.05
CA GLN A 212 -19.50 -18.47 -17.41
C GLN A 212 -20.26 -18.95 -16.16
N LEU A 213 -19.56 -19.26 -15.06
CA LEU A 213 -20.19 -19.56 -13.77
C LEU A 213 -21.04 -18.38 -13.30
N ILE A 214 -20.46 -17.16 -13.25
CA ILE A 214 -21.17 -15.95 -12.82
C ILE A 214 -22.42 -15.69 -13.66
N LYS A 215 -22.29 -15.79 -14.98
CA LYS A 215 -23.41 -15.55 -15.89
C LYS A 215 -24.54 -16.55 -15.64
N THR A 216 -24.22 -17.84 -15.57
CA THR A 216 -25.23 -18.88 -15.38
C THR A 216 -25.83 -18.87 -13.97
N SER A 217 -25.06 -18.54 -12.94
CA SER A 217 -25.55 -18.39 -11.57
C SER A 217 -26.43 -17.16 -11.40
N LEU A 218 -26.09 -16.03 -12.02
CA LEU A 218 -26.93 -14.84 -12.03
C LEU A 218 -28.26 -15.09 -12.78
N ASP A 219 -28.22 -15.77 -13.92
CA ASP A 219 -29.42 -16.16 -14.65
C ASP A 219 -30.31 -17.10 -13.81
N TYR A 220 -29.70 -18.04 -13.08
CA TYR A 220 -30.42 -18.92 -12.17
C TYR A 220 -31.04 -18.14 -11.01
N PHE A 221 -30.29 -17.23 -10.38
CA PHE A 221 -30.79 -16.38 -9.30
C PHE A 221 -31.94 -15.50 -9.79
N ASN A 222 -31.82 -14.85 -10.94
CA ASN A 222 -32.87 -14.01 -11.53
C ASN A 222 -34.19 -14.76 -11.80
N LYS A 223 -34.13 -16.06 -12.10
CA LYS A 223 -35.31 -16.91 -12.32
C LYS A 223 -35.97 -17.40 -11.04
N ASN A 224 -35.20 -17.57 -9.96
CA ASN A 224 -35.66 -18.25 -8.74
C ASN A 224 -35.77 -17.34 -7.52
N ASN A 225 -35.23 -16.13 -7.56
CA ASN A 225 -35.36 -15.21 -6.45
C ASN A 225 -36.81 -14.75 -6.27
N THR A 226 -37.19 -14.44 -5.03
CA THR A 226 -38.55 -14.00 -4.68
C THR A 226 -38.73 -12.49 -4.76
N LEU A 227 -37.69 -11.75 -5.18
CA LEU A 227 -37.75 -10.30 -5.33
C LEU A 227 -38.40 -9.99 -6.67
N ASN A 228 -39.26 -8.97 -6.71
CA ASN A 228 -39.91 -8.54 -7.95
C ASN A 228 -38.98 -7.62 -8.79
N THR A 229 -37.72 -8.02 -8.93
CA THR A 229 -36.71 -7.27 -9.68
C THR A 229 -35.68 -8.22 -10.27
N LYS A 230 -35.18 -7.88 -11.47
CA LYS A 230 -34.00 -8.53 -12.04
C LYS A 230 -32.74 -7.79 -11.63
N PHE A 231 -31.67 -8.54 -11.48
CA PHE A 231 -30.36 -8.02 -11.16
C PHE A 231 -29.41 -8.11 -12.36
N ALA A 232 -28.57 -7.09 -12.49
CA ALA A 232 -27.43 -7.09 -13.40
C ALA A 232 -26.14 -7.31 -12.58
N LEU A 233 -25.12 -7.87 -13.23
CA LEU A 233 -23.77 -7.93 -12.68
C LEU A 233 -23.25 -6.50 -12.50
N LEU A 234 -22.87 -6.15 -11.27
CA LEU A 234 -22.24 -4.87 -10.96
C LEU A 234 -20.73 -5.00 -11.11
N GLU A 235 -20.11 -5.90 -10.34
CA GLU A 235 -18.68 -6.16 -10.38
C GLU A 235 -18.35 -7.60 -10.02
N ILE A 236 -17.19 -8.07 -10.48
CA ILE A 236 -16.62 -9.35 -10.10
C ILE A 236 -15.62 -9.07 -8.98
N GLY A 237 -15.92 -9.50 -7.76
CA GLY A 237 -15.06 -9.28 -6.60
C GLY A 237 -13.87 -10.23 -6.56
N ARG A 238 -14.15 -11.55 -6.64
CA ARG A 238 -13.13 -12.60 -6.59
C ARG A 238 -13.52 -13.76 -7.50
N MET A 239 -12.52 -14.40 -8.10
CA MET A 239 -12.65 -15.69 -8.77
C MET A 239 -11.62 -16.66 -8.23
N GLY A 240 -12.01 -17.92 -8.07
CA GLY A 240 -11.11 -18.98 -7.65
C GLY A 240 -11.34 -20.28 -8.37
N SER A 241 -10.30 -21.11 -8.41
CA SER A 241 -10.38 -22.48 -8.91
C SER A 241 -9.70 -23.44 -7.94
N GLN A 242 -10.26 -24.64 -7.81
CA GLN A 242 -9.75 -25.72 -7.01
C GLN A 242 -9.79 -27.01 -7.81
N ILE A 243 -8.69 -27.76 -7.86
CA ILE A 243 -8.68 -29.08 -8.51
C ILE A 243 -9.22 -30.13 -7.53
N VAL A 244 -10.31 -30.79 -7.92
CA VAL A 244 -10.91 -31.91 -7.17
C VAL A 244 -10.95 -33.17 -8.04
N SER A 245 -11.33 -34.33 -7.49
CA SER A 245 -11.32 -35.62 -8.20
C SER A 245 -12.17 -35.66 -9.50
N GLY A 246 -13.05 -34.69 -9.71
CA GLY A 246 -13.91 -34.56 -10.90
C GLY A 246 -13.48 -33.48 -11.89
N GLY A 247 -12.32 -32.82 -11.70
CA GLY A 247 -11.86 -31.70 -12.52
C GLY A 247 -11.78 -30.38 -11.76
N PRO A 248 -11.60 -29.24 -12.46
CA PRO A 248 -11.58 -27.93 -11.84
C PRO A 248 -12.97 -27.57 -11.31
N ARG A 249 -13.02 -27.09 -10.06
CA ARG A 249 -14.19 -26.51 -9.42
C ARG A 249 -13.97 -25.01 -9.31
N TYR A 250 -14.91 -24.24 -9.84
CA TYR A 250 -14.82 -22.78 -9.85
C TYR A 250 -15.66 -22.16 -8.73
N PHE A 251 -15.19 -21.03 -8.23
CA PHE A 251 -15.81 -20.22 -7.19
C PHE A 251 -15.82 -18.77 -7.66
N ALA A 252 -16.90 -18.05 -7.44
CA ALA A 252 -16.99 -16.65 -7.77
C ALA A 252 -17.73 -15.88 -6.68
N GLU A 253 -17.18 -14.73 -6.31
CA GLU A 253 -17.86 -13.71 -5.51
C GLU A 253 -18.08 -12.49 -6.40
N TYR A 254 -19.32 -12.03 -6.53
CA TYR A 254 -19.66 -10.92 -7.43
C TYR A 254 -20.81 -10.08 -6.87
N ALA A 255 -20.69 -8.77 -7.02
CA ALA A 255 -21.74 -7.85 -6.63
C ALA A 255 -22.79 -7.71 -7.75
N ILE A 256 -24.03 -7.49 -7.34
CA ILE A 256 -25.17 -7.33 -8.24
C ILE A 256 -25.92 -6.04 -7.91
N ILE A 257 -26.60 -5.49 -8.92
CA ILE A 257 -27.40 -4.27 -8.81
C ILE A 257 -28.78 -4.48 -9.42
N GLY A 258 -29.82 -4.03 -8.72
CA GLY A 258 -31.20 -4.08 -9.17
C GLY A 258 -31.41 -3.27 -10.45
N THR A 259 -32.23 -3.79 -11.34
CA THR A 259 -32.56 -3.16 -12.62
C THR A 259 -33.98 -2.61 -12.62
N ASN A 260 -34.35 -1.87 -13.66
CA ASN A 260 -35.71 -1.40 -13.87
C ASN A 260 -36.70 -2.51 -14.28
N CYS A 261 -36.23 -3.74 -14.52
CA CYS A 261 -37.08 -4.88 -14.86
C CYS A 261 -37.63 -5.59 -13.62
N THR A 262 -38.82 -6.15 -13.78
CA THR A 262 -39.39 -7.20 -12.92
C THR A 262 -38.89 -8.57 -13.34
N SER A 263 -39.09 -9.56 -12.48
CA SER A 263 -38.65 -10.95 -12.70
C SER A 263 -39.33 -11.61 -13.91
N GLN A 264 -40.41 -11.03 -14.43
CA GLN A 264 -41.18 -11.54 -15.57
C GLN A 264 -40.85 -10.83 -16.90
N ASP A 265 -40.09 -9.75 -16.89
CA ASP A 265 -39.85 -8.95 -18.10
C ASP A 265 -38.78 -9.61 -18.97
N ASP A 266 -39.08 -9.92 -20.24
CA ASP A 266 -38.10 -10.47 -21.20
C ASP A 266 -37.31 -9.38 -21.96
N ASP A 267 -37.40 -8.12 -21.49
CA ASP A 267 -36.82 -6.94 -22.12
C ASP A 267 -35.34 -6.69 -21.75
N ILE A 268 -34.74 -5.70 -22.42
CA ILE A 268 -33.40 -5.20 -22.10
C ILE A 268 -33.43 -4.43 -20.78
N CYS A 269 -32.90 -5.04 -19.72
CA CYS A 269 -32.89 -4.47 -18.37
C CYS A 269 -31.73 -3.49 -18.17
N ILE A 270 -32.03 -2.33 -17.58
CA ILE A 270 -31.07 -1.26 -17.31
C ILE A 270 -30.82 -1.19 -15.79
N PRO A 271 -29.55 -1.24 -15.33
CA PRO A 271 -29.20 -1.00 -13.93
C PRO A 271 -29.80 0.31 -13.40
N GLN A 272 -30.37 0.28 -12.20
CA GLN A 272 -30.89 1.48 -11.56
C GLN A 272 -29.75 2.36 -11.02
N ASN A 273 -30.09 3.59 -10.63
CA ASN A 273 -29.14 4.47 -9.96
C ASN A 273 -28.76 3.90 -8.58
N HIS A 274 -27.47 3.88 -8.26
CA HIS A 274 -26.93 3.37 -6.98
C HIS A 274 -27.61 3.92 -5.71
N ALA A 275 -28.10 5.17 -5.72
CA ALA A 275 -28.76 5.74 -4.55
C ALA A 275 -30.12 5.09 -4.22
N VAL A 276 -30.76 4.45 -5.20
CA VAL A 276 -32.09 3.85 -5.07
C VAL A 276 -32.10 2.36 -5.38
N ALA A 277 -31.06 1.85 -6.03
CA ALA A 277 -30.94 0.46 -6.39
C ALA A 277 -30.75 -0.41 -5.15
N ILE A 278 -31.36 -1.60 -5.19
CA ILE A 278 -31.02 -2.69 -4.29
C ILE A 278 -29.70 -3.29 -4.79
N HIS A 279 -28.78 -3.59 -3.88
CA HIS A 279 -27.52 -4.25 -4.21
C HIS A 279 -27.51 -5.66 -3.64
N GLY A 280 -26.52 -6.46 -4.01
CA GLY A 280 -26.27 -7.73 -3.37
C GLY A 280 -24.86 -8.22 -3.61
N LEU A 281 -24.43 -9.17 -2.79
CA LEU A 281 -23.20 -9.94 -3.00
C LEU A 281 -23.58 -11.40 -3.16
N CYS A 282 -23.22 -11.98 -4.29
CA CYS A 282 -23.47 -13.37 -4.61
C CYS A 282 -22.19 -14.20 -4.51
N LEU A 283 -22.32 -15.40 -3.97
CA LEU A 283 -21.32 -16.44 -3.90
C LEU A 283 -21.81 -17.60 -4.76
N ALA A 284 -21.08 -17.93 -5.83
CA ALA A 284 -21.38 -19.05 -6.70
C ALA A 284 -20.28 -20.11 -6.61
N GLU A 285 -20.68 -21.38 -6.48
CA GLU A 285 -19.76 -22.49 -6.28
C GLU A 285 -20.11 -23.69 -7.16
N GLY A 286 -19.18 -24.10 -8.01
CA GLY A 286 -19.23 -25.31 -8.84
C GLY A 286 -20.22 -25.27 -10.00
N SER A 287 -21.47 -24.88 -9.77
CA SER A 287 -22.55 -24.85 -10.76
C SER A 287 -23.53 -23.71 -10.52
N ALA A 288 -24.34 -23.40 -11.55
CA ALA A 288 -25.28 -22.29 -11.55
C ALA A 288 -26.30 -22.28 -10.39
N ASN A 289 -26.73 -23.46 -9.93
CA ASN A 289 -27.67 -23.61 -8.80
C ASN A 289 -27.00 -23.53 -7.42
N GLY A 290 -25.66 -23.53 -7.36
CA GLY A 290 -24.88 -23.35 -6.13
C GLY A 290 -24.63 -21.88 -5.81
N VAL A 291 -25.62 -21.02 -6.05
CA VAL A 291 -25.52 -19.57 -5.84
C VAL A 291 -26.28 -19.14 -4.61
N ASP A 292 -25.63 -18.38 -3.74
CA ASP A 292 -26.24 -17.72 -2.58
C ASP A 292 -25.98 -16.21 -2.67
N CYS A 293 -27.03 -15.40 -2.58
CA CYS A 293 -26.94 -13.95 -2.73
C CYS A 293 -27.48 -13.25 -1.48
N LYS A 294 -26.61 -12.52 -0.79
CA LYS A 294 -27.00 -11.61 0.29
C LYS A 294 -27.42 -10.28 -0.32
N ILE A 295 -28.68 -9.92 -0.13
CA ILE A 295 -29.28 -8.70 -0.69
C ILE A 295 -29.22 -7.56 0.33
N PHE A 296 -28.81 -6.39 -0.14
CA PHE A 296 -28.68 -5.15 0.60
C PHE A 296 -29.74 -4.15 0.15
N GLY A 297 -30.40 -3.49 1.10
CA GLY A 297 -31.30 -2.39 0.77
C GLY A 297 -30.55 -1.22 0.10
N PRO A 298 -31.28 -0.24 -0.44
CA PRO A 298 -30.68 0.94 -1.05
C PRO A 298 -29.73 1.65 -0.08
N ALA A 299 -28.58 2.09 -0.60
CA ALA A 299 -27.58 2.81 0.16
C ALA A 299 -28.24 3.97 0.92
N GLN A 300 -28.30 3.86 2.25
CA GLN A 300 -28.85 4.92 3.08
C GLN A 300 -27.83 6.07 3.09
N VAL A 301 -28.21 7.22 2.53
CA VAL A 301 -27.44 8.46 2.71
C VAL A 301 -27.53 8.82 4.19
N SER A 302 -26.51 8.48 4.97
CA SER A 302 -26.42 8.93 6.36
C SER A 302 -26.31 10.45 6.37
N ASN A 303 -27.29 11.14 6.97
CA ASN A 303 -27.27 12.59 7.25
C ASN A 303 -26.21 12.99 8.31
N GLY A 304 -25.04 12.37 8.29
CA GLY A 304 -23.89 12.70 9.14
C GLY A 304 -23.10 13.84 8.52
N THR A 305 -22.69 14.81 9.35
CA THR A 305 -22.05 16.07 8.98
C THR A 305 -20.62 15.89 8.48
N VAL A 306 -20.41 15.28 7.31
CA VAL A 306 -19.22 15.46 6.46
C VAL A 306 -19.66 15.25 5.01
N PRO A 307 -19.48 16.21 4.09
CA PRO A 307 -19.78 15.99 2.69
C PRO A 307 -18.66 15.15 2.07
N VAL A 308 -18.66 13.84 2.34
CA VAL A 308 -17.97 12.90 1.46
C VAL A 308 -18.90 12.70 0.28
N GLN A 309 -18.58 13.33 -0.85
CA GLN A 309 -19.22 13.02 -2.12
C GLN A 309 -18.89 11.55 -2.43
N GLN A 310 -19.77 10.65 -1.99
CA GLN A 310 -19.67 9.23 -2.28
C GLN A 310 -20.08 9.06 -3.75
N LEU A 311 -19.16 9.42 -4.63
CA LEU A 311 -19.28 9.23 -6.06
C LEU A 311 -19.02 7.75 -6.31
N LEU A 312 -20.04 6.90 -6.11
CA LEU A 312 -19.98 5.50 -6.52
C LEU A 312 -19.73 5.48 -8.03
N HIS A 313 -18.48 5.26 -8.42
CA HIS A 313 -18.13 5.02 -9.80
C HIS A 313 -18.62 3.61 -10.13
N ALA A 314 -19.62 3.53 -10.99
CA ALA A 314 -20.07 2.28 -11.56
C ALA A 314 -18.96 1.72 -12.44
N HIS A 315 -18.24 0.69 -11.98
CA HIS A 315 -17.50 -0.19 -12.87
C HIS A 315 -18.49 -1.13 -13.55
N THR A 316 -19.38 -0.58 -14.38
CA THR A 316 -20.32 -1.42 -15.12
C THR A 316 -19.49 -2.32 -16.05
N PHE A 317 -19.65 -3.63 -15.91
CA PHE A 317 -19.27 -4.61 -16.94
C PHE A 317 -20.21 -4.42 -18.15
N GLY A 318 -20.07 -3.29 -18.83
CA GLY A 318 -20.71 -2.94 -20.09
C GLY A 318 -19.70 -3.05 -21.25
N PRO A 319 -20.17 -3.00 -22.51
CA PRO A 319 -19.37 -3.34 -23.70
C PRO A 319 -18.25 -2.36 -24.06
N GLN A 320 -17.90 -1.43 -23.16
CA GLN A 320 -16.80 -0.48 -23.35
C GLN A 320 -15.70 -0.77 -22.34
N HIS A 321 -14.84 -1.71 -22.72
CA HIS A 321 -13.62 -2.08 -22.02
C HIS A 321 -12.72 -0.88 -21.74
N ASN A 322 -12.32 -0.71 -20.48
CA ASN A 322 -11.05 -0.06 -20.18
C ASN A 322 -9.95 -1.15 -20.23
N PRO A 323 -8.93 -1.06 -21.11
CA PRO A 323 -7.97 -2.15 -21.38
C PRO A 323 -6.97 -2.49 -20.25
N ALA A 324 -7.16 -1.97 -19.02
CA ALA A 324 -6.17 -2.05 -17.94
C ALA A 324 -6.47 -3.12 -16.86
N ILE A 325 -7.49 -3.96 -17.05
CA ILE A 325 -7.95 -4.97 -16.06
C ILE A 325 -7.73 -6.41 -16.58
N HIS A 326 -6.85 -6.59 -17.57
CA HIS A 326 -6.45 -7.93 -17.98
C HIS A 326 -5.41 -8.44 -16.97
N ASP A 327 -5.68 -9.59 -16.34
CA ASP A 327 -4.79 -10.34 -15.42
C ASP A 327 -4.84 -10.01 -13.91
N LEU A 328 -5.66 -9.05 -13.46
CA LEU A 328 -5.85 -8.84 -12.02
C LEU A 328 -6.58 -10.03 -11.37
N LYS A 329 -6.07 -10.49 -10.23
CA LYS A 329 -6.67 -11.55 -9.40
C LYS A 329 -7.51 -11.01 -8.23
N HIS A 330 -7.33 -9.74 -7.90
CA HIS A 330 -8.04 -9.03 -6.83
C HIS A 330 -8.12 -7.54 -7.16
N HIS A 331 -9.03 -6.84 -6.50
CA HIS A 331 -9.12 -5.38 -6.61
C HIS A 331 -7.94 -4.72 -5.89
N LYS A 332 -7.28 -3.78 -6.57
CA LYS A 332 -6.25 -2.93 -5.95
C LYS A 332 -6.91 -1.75 -5.24
N LEU A 333 -6.37 -1.37 -4.10
CA LEU A 333 -6.78 -0.14 -3.42
C LEU A 333 -6.37 1.11 -4.21
N THR A 334 -6.96 2.26 -3.87
CA THR A 334 -6.49 3.55 -4.38
C THR A 334 -5.04 3.73 -3.95
N ALA A 335 -4.11 3.68 -4.91
CA ALA A 335 -2.69 3.60 -4.61
C ALA A 335 -2.13 4.90 -4.00
N LEU A 336 -2.65 6.07 -4.39
CA LEU A 336 -2.19 7.37 -3.91
C LEU A 336 -3.31 8.40 -3.90
N HIS A 337 -3.47 9.10 -2.79
CA HIS A 337 -4.30 10.27 -2.66
C HIS A 337 -3.50 11.37 -1.95
N ASP A 338 -3.07 12.37 -2.73
CA ASP A 338 -2.37 13.56 -2.25
C ASP A 338 -2.87 14.80 -3.03
N PRO A 339 -4.08 15.29 -2.73
CA PRO A 339 -4.75 16.31 -3.54
C PRO A 339 -4.00 17.64 -3.57
N SER A 340 -3.12 17.88 -2.59
CA SER A 340 -2.30 19.10 -2.50
C SER A 340 -0.85 18.90 -2.94
N ALA A 341 -0.48 17.71 -3.45
CA ALA A 341 0.90 17.33 -3.73
C ALA A 341 1.85 17.71 -2.56
N SER A 342 1.39 17.40 -1.35
CA SER A 342 2.00 17.81 -0.08
C SER A 342 3.41 17.26 0.11
N GLY A 343 3.75 16.15 -0.56
CA GLY A 343 5.07 15.52 -0.46
C GLY A 343 5.35 14.93 0.93
N LEU A 344 4.29 14.64 1.69
CA LEU A 344 4.37 14.14 3.07
C LEU A 344 4.44 12.61 3.18
N LEU A 345 4.23 11.89 2.07
CA LEU A 345 4.25 10.43 1.97
C LEU A 345 5.65 9.92 1.58
N SER A 346 6.02 8.72 2.06
CA SER A 346 7.33 8.13 1.75
C SER A 346 7.45 7.74 0.27
N ALA A 347 8.69 7.82 -0.25
CA ALA A 347 9.02 7.49 -1.64
C ALA A 347 9.19 5.98 -1.89
N GLU A 348 9.19 5.15 -0.84
CA GLU A 348 9.65 3.75 -0.93
C GLU A 348 8.69 2.82 -1.69
N SER A 349 7.40 3.10 -1.74
CA SER A 349 6.40 2.23 -2.39
C SER A 349 6.08 2.64 -3.86
N ILE A 350 7.04 3.22 -4.61
CA ILE A 350 6.91 3.44 -6.07
C ILE A 350 7.61 2.31 -6.85
N GLU A 351 7.00 1.13 -6.91
CA GLU A 351 7.36 0.09 -7.90
C GLU A 351 6.06 -0.65 -8.26
N LEU A 352 5.38 -0.21 -9.34
CA LEU A 352 4.57 -1.04 -10.26
C LEU A 352 3.84 -0.14 -11.27
N MET A 353 4.60 0.50 -12.14
CA MET A 353 4.10 0.96 -13.43
C MET A 353 4.73 0.03 -14.49
N GLU A 354 3.98 -0.99 -14.91
CA GLU A 354 4.45 -1.98 -15.87
C GLU A 354 4.74 -1.34 -17.23
N VAL A 355 6.01 -1.35 -17.62
CA VAL A 355 6.45 -1.05 -18.98
C VAL A 355 6.30 -2.32 -19.81
N MET A 356 5.36 -2.33 -20.75
CA MET A 356 5.24 -3.37 -21.76
C MET A 356 6.52 -3.49 -22.61
N PRO A 357 7.07 -4.68 -22.84
CA PRO A 357 7.98 -4.90 -23.95
C PRO A 357 7.23 -5.48 -25.15
N ALA A 358 7.33 -4.78 -26.27
CA ALA A 358 6.91 -5.28 -27.58
C ALA A 358 7.68 -6.55 -27.96
N ALA A 359 6.94 -7.52 -28.49
CA ALA A 359 7.44 -8.80 -28.97
C ALA A 359 8.26 -8.69 -30.26
N VAL A 360 9.42 -9.37 -30.31
CA VAL A 360 10.03 -9.92 -31.54
C VAL A 360 10.68 -11.25 -31.15
N GLY A 361 10.36 -12.33 -31.87
CA GLY A 361 10.55 -13.69 -31.38
C GLY A 361 11.74 -14.51 -31.93
N VAL A 362 11.76 -15.75 -31.40
CA VAL A 362 12.21 -17.04 -32.00
C VAL A 362 13.74 -17.33 -32.02
N PRO A 363 14.24 -18.59 -31.87
CA PRO A 363 13.78 -19.78 -31.12
C PRO A 363 14.83 -20.51 -30.22
N ALA A 364 14.30 -21.37 -29.34
CA ALA A 364 14.72 -22.70 -28.85
C ALA A 364 16.21 -23.15 -28.82
N ALA A 365 16.66 -23.63 -27.64
CA ALA A 365 17.64 -24.71 -27.52
C ALA A 365 17.50 -25.51 -26.19
N LYS A 366 17.10 -26.78 -26.35
CA LYS A 366 17.39 -28.06 -25.64
C LYS A 366 17.75 -28.13 -24.14
N GLU A 367 17.05 -29.07 -23.49
CA GLU A 367 17.32 -29.77 -22.21
C GLU A 367 18.68 -30.48 -22.13
N ALA A 368 19.21 -30.65 -20.89
CA ALA A 368 19.58 -31.93 -20.23
C ALA A 368 20.22 -31.63 -18.83
N PRO A 369 20.56 -32.61 -17.96
CA PRO A 369 19.69 -33.00 -16.83
C PRO A 369 20.37 -33.03 -15.43
N ILE A 370 19.49 -33.18 -14.44
CA ILE A 370 19.59 -33.67 -13.04
C ILE A 370 20.88 -34.44 -12.65
N VAL A 371 21.45 -34.08 -11.49
CA VAL A 371 22.23 -35.00 -10.64
C VAL A 371 21.84 -34.81 -9.16
N LYS A 372 21.26 -35.87 -8.58
CA LYS A 372 21.06 -36.08 -7.14
C LYS A 372 22.40 -36.36 -6.45
N ARG A 373 22.59 -35.85 -5.23
CA ARG A 373 23.48 -36.49 -4.26
C ARG A 373 22.92 -36.33 -2.85
N GLU A 374 22.92 -37.45 -2.15
CA GLU A 374 22.35 -37.69 -0.84
C GLU A 374 23.48 -38.05 0.14
N VAL A 375 23.16 -37.96 1.44
CA VAL A 375 23.82 -38.57 2.62
C VAL A 375 25.06 -37.88 3.19
N ALA A 376 24.95 -37.33 4.41
CA ALA A 376 25.43 -37.96 5.65
C ALA A 376 25.47 -36.97 6.83
N ALA A 377 24.77 -37.29 7.93
CA ALA A 377 25.13 -36.85 9.28
C ALA A 377 26.35 -37.66 9.78
N PRO A 378 27.09 -37.19 10.80
CA PRO A 378 26.80 -37.73 12.14
C PRO A 378 27.05 -36.77 13.33
N GLU A 379 26.28 -37.05 14.40
CA GLU A 379 26.62 -37.12 15.84
C GLU A 379 27.20 -35.91 16.61
N ALA A 380 26.50 -35.62 17.73
CA ALA A 380 26.95 -34.85 18.88
C ALA A 380 27.97 -35.63 19.74
N PRO A 381 28.60 -34.98 20.75
CA PRO A 381 28.02 -35.09 22.10
C PRO A 381 28.12 -33.81 22.97
N ALA A 382 27.32 -33.84 24.04
CA ALA A 382 27.11 -32.87 25.10
C ALA A 382 28.33 -32.60 26.00
N VAL A 383 28.38 -31.43 26.68
CA VAL A 383 28.54 -31.30 28.16
C VAL A 383 28.01 -29.93 28.64
N ASP A 384 27.38 -29.99 29.82
CA ASP A 384 26.80 -28.98 30.71
C ASP A 384 27.86 -28.15 31.50
N ALA A 385 27.54 -26.89 31.88
CA ALA A 385 28.08 -26.21 33.08
C ALA A 385 27.44 -24.82 33.29
N THR A 386 26.66 -24.75 34.35
CA THR A 386 26.09 -23.59 35.06
C THR A 386 27.12 -22.65 35.74
N VAL A 387 26.72 -21.39 36.02
CA VAL A 387 26.86 -20.63 37.31
C VAL A 387 27.28 -19.14 37.17
N SER A 388 26.32 -18.27 37.57
CA SER A 388 26.41 -17.09 38.47
C SER A 388 27.09 -15.77 38.05
N GLU A 389 26.22 -14.77 37.95
CA GLU A 389 26.23 -13.51 38.74
C GLU A 389 27.34 -12.48 38.51
N LYS A 390 26.94 -11.34 37.92
CA LYS A 390 27.27 -10.04 38.51
C LYS A 390 26.30 -8.96 38.04
N ALA A 391 25.38 -8.58 38.92
CA ALA A 391 24.63 -7.34 38.82
C ALA A 391 25.61 -6.14 38.85
N THR A 392 25.49 -5.24 37.89
CA THR A 392 26.01 -3.88 38.01
C THR A 392 24.93 -2.93 37.52
N LEU A 393 24.20 -2.36 38.50
CA LEU A 393 23.35 -1.20 38.35
C LEU A 393 24.22 -0.01 37.94
N LEU A 394 24.05 0.48 36.71
CA LEU A 394 24.32 1.87 36.39
C LEU A 394 23.16 2.40 35.55
N SER A 395 22.50 3.38 36.16
CA SER A 395 21.47 4.25 35.60
C SER A 395 21.95 4.87 34.29
N GLU A 396 21.37 4.46 33.17
CA GLU A 396 21.20 5.32 32.01
C GLU A 396 19.70 5.40 31.73
N GLN A 397 19.18 6.62 31.69
CA GLN A 397 17.83 6.92 31.24
C GLN A 397 17.67 6.38 29.82
N SER A 398 17.04 5.22 29.70
CA SER A 398 16.51 4.74 28.45
C SER A 398 15.41 5.72 28.03
N LEU A 399 15.73 6.65 27.13
CA LEU A 399 14.74 7.13 26.18
C LEU A 399 14.18 5.85 25.54
N LEU A 400 12.99 5.41 25.96
CA LEU A 400 12.29 4.32 25.31
C LEU A 400 12.12 4.75 23.85
N ALA A 401 12.87 4.12 22.96
CA ALA A 401 12.57 4.15 21.55
C ALA A 401 11.10 3.72 21.36
N PRO A 402 10.39 4.26 20.35
CA PRO A 402 9.04 3.82 20.03
C PRO A 402 8.98 2.29 19.98
N VAL A 403 8.07 1.73 20.78
CA VAL A 403 7.78 0.30 20.78
C VAL A 403 6.80 0.07 19.63
N CYS A 404 7.35 0.00 18.43
CA CYS A 404 6.66 -0.44 17.24
C CYS A 404 7.47 -1.61 16.62
N PRO A 405 6.82 -2.56 15.93
CA PRO A 405 5.40 -2.56 15.55
C PRO A 405 4.47 -2.85 16.75
N GLY A 406 3.22 -2.38 16.64
CA GLY A 406 2.15 -2.63 17.60
C GLY A 406 1.67 -4.08 17.60
N LYS A 407 0.65 -4.40 18.40
CA LYS A 407 0.06 -5.73 18.44
C LYS A 407 -0.67 -6.05 17.14
N LYS A 408 -0.37 -7.23 16.59
CA LYS A 408 -1.11 -7.81 15.49
C LYS A 408 -2.47 -8.32 15.96
N LYS A 409 -3.54 -7.90 15.27
CA LYS A 409 -4.93 -8.26 15.61
C LYS A 409 -5.37 -9.58 14.96
N HIS A 410 -4.82 -9.91 13.80
CA HIS A 410 -5.17 -11.09 13.02
C HIS A 410 -3.93 -11.79 12.45
N PHE A 411 -3.85 -13.11 12.66
CA PHE A 411 -2.80 -14.05 12.23
C PHE A 411 -1.35 -13.67 12.48
#